data_AF-A0A5N6KVE9-F1
#
_entry.id   AF-A0A5N6KVE9-F1
#
_cell.length_a   1.000
_cell.length_b   1.000
_cell.length_c   1.000
_cell.angle_alpha   90.00
_cell.angle_beta   90.00
_cell.angle_gamma   90.00
#
_symmetry.space_group_name_H-M   'P 1'
#
loop_
_entity.id
_entity.type
_entity.pdbx_description
1 polymer ?
#
loop_
_entity_poly.entity_id
_entity_poly.type
_entity_poly.pdbx_seq_one_letter_code
_entity_poly.pdbx_strand_id
1 'polypeptide(L)'
;MTEEHSASDQMSQFTHRPLKVLVSGAGIAGPCLATLLTSATAVASAPSKVPVHVTVVERAPAPRPHGQNVDIRGKGIDVVARMGLLSAVRAQNTTEAGINFVDANNKVKASFPVLKGGGGFTSEFEIMRGTLAQIFYDASLNGKGADGNVRYLFGETIKAIHEEADGARIEFANGAAGDKFDVVVGADGLGSSVRRLAFPDAGRDVFKPLGQIAAFFQIPLGPTDGPMARWYNAPQRRCIFLRPDNVGTTRALLSIINKDDRLRSVLKSGAGTDSSEGVKKQKALIREFFEDAGWEAQRVMEGMDKAEDFYMQEVAQAMRDIAPHP
;
A
#
# COMPACT_ATOMS: atom_id res chain seq x y z
N MET A 1 -16.45 22.60 -52.76
CA MET A 1 -15.28 22.93 -51.91
C MET A 1 -15.79 23.63 -50.65
N THR A 2 -16.46 22.91 -49.75
CA THR A 2 -16.98 23.48 -48.48
C THR A 2 -17.15 22.40 -47.40
N GLU A 3 -16.29 21.38 -47.38
CA GLU A 3 -16.33 20.32 -46.34
C GLU A 3 -15.01 20.08 -45.61
N GLU A 4 -13.91 20.75 -45.99
CA GLU A 4 -12.61 20.58 -45.32
C GLU A 4 -12.37 21.51 -44.11
N HIS A 5 -13.25 22.47 -43.84
CA HIS A 5 -13.10 23.39 -42.69
C HIS A 5 -13.76 22.91 -41.39
N SER A 6 -14.50 21.79 -41.40
CA SER A 6 -15.18 21.29 -40.20
C SER A 6 -14.34 20.34 -39.34
N ALA A 7 -13.30 19.71 -39.90
CA ALA A 7 -12.49 18.73 -39.16
C ALA A 7 -11.31 19.39 -38.41
N SER A 8 -10.75 20.47 -38.94
CA SER A 8 -9.66 21.22 -38.29
C SER A 8 -10.13 21.98 -37.04
N ASP A 9 -11.39 22.42 -37.01
CA ASP A 9 -11.98 23.10 -35.85
C ASP A 9 -12.34 22.15 -34.70
N GLN A 10 -12.58 20.86 -34.98
CA GLN A 10 -12.82 19.87 -33.92
C GLN A 10 -11.54 19.38 -33.23
N MET A 11 -10.38 19.41 -33.90
CA MET A 11 -9.08 19.13 -33.27
C MET A 11 -8.50 20.34 -32.50
N SER A 12 -9.07 21.54 -32.70
CA SER A 12 -8.62 22.80 -32.08
C SER A 12 -9.33 23.15 -30.76
N GLN A 13 -10.30 22.35 -30.29
CA GLN A 13 -11.06 22.62 -29.06
C GLN A 13 -10.50 21.97 -27.78
N PHE A 14 -9.36 21.28 -27.84
CA PHE A 14 -8.62 20.91 -26.63
C PHE A 14 -7.84 22.12 -26.08
N THR A 15 -8.54 23.22 -25.83
CA THR A 15 -7.96 24.42 -25.21
C THR A 15 -8.31 24.51 -23.73
N HIS A 16 -7.26 24.58 -22.92
CA HIS A 16 -7.12 25.31 -21.65
C HIS A 16 -7.85 24.87 -20.37
N ARG A 17 -8.81 23.94 -20.37
CA ARG A 17 -9.39 23.49 -19.09
C ARG A 17 -8.48 22.47 -18.37
N PRO A 18 -8.24 22.60 -17.07
CA PRO A 18 -7.43 21.64 -16.32
C PRO A 18 -7.99 20.21 -16.39
N LEU A 19 -7.12 19.22 -16.51
CA LEU A 19 -7.47 17.80 -16.42
C LEU A 19 -7.81 17.45 -14.96
N LYS A 20 -9.01 16.93 -14.71
CA LYS A 20 -9.45 16.49 -13.38
C LYS A 20 -9.27 14.99 -13.22
N VAL A 21 -8.41 14.59 -12.31
CA VAL A 21 -8.11 13.19 -12.01
C VAL A 21 -8.57 12.87 -10.58
N LEU A 22 -9.43 11.86 -10.44
CA LEU A 22 -9.75 11.27 -9.14
C LEU A 22 -8.87 10.03 -8.91
N VAL A 23 -8.21 9.97 -7.76
CA VAL A 23 -7.40 8.84 -7.32
C VAL A 23 -8.00 8.28 -6.03
N SER A 24 -8.39 7.01 -6.03
CA SER A 24 -8.89 6.35 -4.83
C SER A 24 -7.76 5.66 -4.08
N GLY A 25 -7.40 6.14 -2.89
CA GLY A 25 -6.41 5.56 -1.99
C GLY A 25 -5.19 6.46 -1.78
N ALA A 26 -4.88 6.77 -0.51
CA ALA A 26 -3.70 7.52 -0.08
C ALA A 26 -2.65 6.60 0.55
N GLY A 27 -2.40 5.46 -0.09
CA GLY A 27 -1.34 4.52 0.28
C GLY A 27 0.01 4.93 -0.33
N ILE A 28 0.60 4.02 -1.11
CA ILE A 28 1.86 4.27 -1.83
C ILE A 28 1.57 4.81 -3.23
N ALA A 29 0.77 4.10 -4.01
CA ALA A 29 0.54 4.40 -5.41
C ALA A 29 -0.18 5.73 -5.65
N GLY A 30 -1.17 6.08 -4.82
CA GLY A 30 -1.96 7.30 -5.01
C GLY A 30 -1.15 8.59 -4.90
N PRO A 31 -0.48 8.87 -3.76
CA PRO A 31 0.36 10.06 -3.61
C PRO A 31 1.57 10.09 -4.56
N CYS A 32 2.13 8.91 -4.88
CA CYS A 32 3.19 8.79 -5.89
C CYS A 32 2.69 9.23 -7.27
N LEU A 33 1.54 8.73 -7.72
CA LEU A 33 0.92 9.15 -8.98
C LEU A 33 0.57 10.64 -8.97
N ALA A 34 -0.04 11.13 -7.89
CA ALA A 34 -0.38 12.55 -7.76
C ALA A 34 0.87 13.44 -7.96
N THR A 35 1.97 13.09 -7.28
CA THR A 35 3.26 13.80 -7.41
C THR A 35 3.79 13.78 -8.84
N LEU A 36 3.73 12.63 -9.52
CA LEU A 36 4.22 12.48 -10.89
C LEU A 36 3.37 13.28 -11.89
N LEU A 37 2.04 13.24 -11.75
CA LEU A 37 1.11 13.96 -12.61
C LEU A 37 1.30 15.48 -12.49
N THR A 38 1.41 16.00 -11.27
CA THR A 38 1.61 17.44 -11.06
C THR A 38 3.04 17.91 -11.37
N SER A 39 4.04 17.03 -11.26
CA SER A 39 5.42 17.39 -11.64
C SER A 39 5.63 17.38 -13.15
N ALA A 40 4.88 16.55 -13.89
CA ALA A 40 5.00 16.47 -15.35
C ALA A 40 4.57 17.74 -16.07
N THR A 41 3.60 18.49 -15.52
CA THR A 41 3.13 19.76 -16.09
C THR A 41 4.06 20.94 -15.81
N ALA A 42 4.95 20.81 -14.81
CA ALA A 42 5.92 21.83 -14.42
C ALA A 42 7.19 21.83 -15.29
N VAL A 43 7.39 20.83 -16.16
CA VAL A 43 8.57 20.74 -17.03
C VAL A 43 8.38 21.60 -18.28
N ALA A 44 9.28 22.57 -18.51
CA ALA A 44 9.20 23.52 -19.63
C ALA A 44 9.15 22.86 -21.03
N SER A 45 9.66 21.63 -21.14
CA SER A 45 9.69 20.80 -22.35
C SER A 45 8.49 19.85 -22.48
N ALA A 46 7.53 19.88 -21.56
CA ALA A 46 6.35 19.02 -21.64
C ALA A 46 5.52 19.37 -22.88
N PRO A 47 5.11 18.37 -23.69
CA PRO A 47 4.37 18.61 -24.94
C PRO A 47 2.96 19.17 -24.70
N SER A 48 2.46 19.17 -23.47
CA SER A 48 1.16 19.74 -23.11
C SER A 48 1.23 20.48 -21.77
N LYS A 49 0.90 21.78 -21.77
CA LYS A 49 0.82 22.65 -20.59
C LYS A 49 -0.55 22.59 -19.89
N VAL A 50 -1.31 21.51 -20.06
CA VAL A 50 -2.64 21.40 -19.45
C VAL A 50 -2.44 21.23 -17.94
N PRO A 51 -2.96 22.13 -17.09
CA PRO A 51 -2.87 21.95 -15.64
C PRO A 51 -3.57 20.67 -15.22
N VAL A 52 -3.02 19.95 -14.25
CA VAL A 52 -3.64 18.72 -13.73
C VAL A 52 -4.09 18.95 -12.29
N HIS A 53 -5.38 18.75 -12.03
CA HIS A 53 -5.94 18.76 -10.68
C HIS A 53 -6.24 17.34 -10.23
N VAL A 54 -5.54 16.89 -9.19
CA VAL A 54 -5.70 15.57 -8.62
C VAL A 54 -6.50 15.68 -7.34
N THR A 55 -7.61 14.96 -7.25
CA THR A 55 -8.30 14.71 -5.98
C THR A 55 -7.97 13.30 -5.54
N VAL A 56 -7.37 13.14 -4.36
CA VAL A 56 -7.12 11.85 -3.74
C VAL A 56 -8.16 11.61 -2.66
N VAL A 57 -8.94 10.53 -2.78
CA VAL A 57 -9.93 10.13 -1.78
C VAL A 57 -9.41 8.94 -0.98
N GLU A 58 -9.50 8.99 0.35
CA GLU A 58 -9.02 7.93 1.25
C GLU A 58 -10.04 7.66 2.35
N ARG A 59 -10.31 6.38 2.58
CA ARG A 59 -11.26 5.91 3.59
C ARG A 59 -10.78 6.22 5.00
N ALA A 60 -9.47 6.10 5.26
CA ALA A 60 -8.91 6.47 6.55
C ALA A 60 -9.09 7.99 6.81
N PRO A 61 -9.37 8.40 8.06
CA PRO A 61 -9.58 9.81 8.39
C PRO A 61 -8.29 10.65 8.36
N ALA A 62 -7.13 10.02 8.23
CA ALA A 62 -5.81 10.64 8.14
C ALA A 62 -4.81 9.68 7.46
N PRO A 63 -3.63 10.17 7.01
CA PRO A 63 -2.51 9.32 6.61
C PRO A 63 -2.19 8.27 7.68
N ARG A 64 -1.88 7.05 7.24
CA ARG A 64 -1.58 5.94 8.17
C ARG A 64 -0.07 5.90 8.44
N PRO A 65 0.37 6.13 9.69
CA PRO A 65 1.80 6.21 10.01
C PRO A 65 2.47 4.84 10.10
N HIS A 66 1.68 3.77 10.23
CA HIS A 66 2.18 2.41 10.46
C HIS A 66 2.24 1.57 9.17
N GLY A 67 2.92 0.44 9.27
CA GLY A 67 2.98 -0.60 8.24
C GLY A 67 4.23 -1.43 8.36
N GLN A 68 4.36 -2.42 7.49
CA GLN A 68 5.51 -3.30 7.42
C GLN A 68 6.72 -2.62 6.76
N ASN A 69 7.92 -3.14 6.99
CA ASN A 69 9.08 -2.79 6.17
C ASN A 69 8.81 -3.20 4.72
N VAL A 70 9.14 -2.32 3.78
CA VAL A 70 9.03 -2.54 2.34
C VAL A 70 10.36 -2.21 1.68
N ASP A 71 10.68 -2.95 0.62
CA ASP A 71 11.86 -2.70 -0.18
C ASP A 71 11.52 -1.92 -1.44
N ILE A 72 12.27 -0.88 -1.72
CA ILE A 72 12.33 -0.29 -3.06
C ILE A 72 13.47 -0.96 -3.82
N ARG A 73 13.14 -1.62 -4.94
CA ARG A 73 14.09 -2.36 -5.77
C ARG A 73 13.89 -2.06 -7.26
N GLY A 74 14.94 -2.30 -8.05
CA GLY A 74 14.89 -2.19 -9.51
C GLY A 74 14.32 -0.86 -9.98
N LYS A 75 13.31 -0.91 -10.85
CA LYS A 75 12.64 0.28 -11.42
C LYS A 75 11.95 1.18 -10.38
N GLY A 76 11.64 0.66 -9.20
CA GLY A 76 11.15 1.50 -8.10
C GLY A 76 12.19 2.55 -7.69
N ILE A 77 13.48 2.21 -7.73
CA ILE A 77 14.57 3.15 -7.42
C ILE A 77 14.62 4.25 -8.48
N ASP A 78 14.52 3.88 -9.76
CA ASP A 78 14.52 4.84 -10.89
C ASP A 78 13.36 5.86 -10.75
N VAL A 79 12.16 5.40 -10.37
CA VAL A 79 10.99 6.27 -10.16
C VAL A 79 11.21 7.23 -9.00
N VAL A 80 11.63 6.72 -7.83
CA VAL A 80 11.88 7.56 -6.64
C VAL A 80 13.02 8.57 -6.89
N ALA A 81 14.03 8.18 -7.67
CA ALA A 81 15.11 9.08 -8.09
C ALA A 81 14.59 10.21 -9.00
N ARG A 82 13.73 9.90 -9.98
CA ARG A 82 13.09 10.91 -10.84
C ARG A 82 12.18 11.87 -10.09
N MET A 83 11.59 11.40 -8.98
CA MET A 83 10.82 12.26 -8.07
C MET A 83 11.72 13.12 -7.17
N GLY A 84 13.04 12.93 -7.17
CA GLY A 84 13.97 13.63 -6.28
C GLY A 84 13.91 13.18 -4.82
N LEU A 85 13.29 12.03 -4.52
CA LEU A 85 12.99 11.59 -3.15
C LEU A 85 13.96 10.53 -2.62
N LEU A 86 14.97 10.13 -3.40
CA LEU A 86 15.86 9.02 -3.06
C LEU A 86 16.63 9.26 -1.75
N SER A 87 17.11 10.49 -1.54
CA SER A 87 17.80 10.87 -0.30
C SER A 87 16.87 10.84 0.92
N ALA A 88 15.63 11.29 0.77
CA ALA A 88 14.63 11.26 1.84
C ALA A 88 14.27 9.82 2.24
N VAL A 89 14.11 8.93 1.26
CA VAL A 89 13.89 7.50 1.52
C VAL A 89 15.10 6.87 2.21
N ARG A 90 16.31 7.14 1.71
CA ARG A 90 17.56 6.61 2.28
C ARG A 90 17.76 7.04 3.74
N ALA A 91 17.40 8.27 4.09
CA ALA A 91 17.51 8.78 5.46
C ALA A 91 16.59 8.06 6.45
N GLN A 92 15.55 7.38 5.95
CA GLN A 92 14.57 6.65 6.74
C GLN A 92 14.76 5.12 6.67
N ASN A 93 15.98 4.67 6.33
CA ASN A 93 16.30 3.26 6.26
C ASN A 93 16.09 2.57 7.62
N THR A 94 15.60 1.33 7.60
CA THR A 94 15.31 0.53 8.81
C THR A 94 16.55 0.13 9.61
N THR A 95 17.73 0.24 8.99
CA THR A 95 19.04 -0.19 9.51
C THR A 95 19.16 -1.69 9.80
N GLU A 96 18.21 -2.49 9.29
CA GLU A 96 18.30 -3.96 9.36
C GLU A 96 19.60 -4.42 8.70
N ALA A 97 20.44 -5.13 9.45
CA ALA A 97 21.76 -5.59 9.02
C ALA A 97 21.74 -6.94 8.29
N GLY A 98 20.57 -7.58 8.22
CA GLY A 98 20.33 -8.84 7.53
C GLY A 98 19.39 -9.75 8.30
N ILE A 99 19.35 -11.03 7.91
CA ILE A 99 18.44 -12.03 8.47
C ILE A 99 19.22 -13.20 9.07
N ASN A 100 18.87 -13.58 10.29
CA ASN A 100 19.27 -14.82 10.94
C ASN A 100 18.09 -15.80 10.95
N PHE A 101 18.31 -17.01 10.47
CA PHE A 101 17.41 -18.14 10.74
C PHE A 101 17.79 -18.71 12.11
N VAL A 102 16.83 -18.82 13.01
CA VAL A 102 17.06 -19.27 14.39
C VAL A 102 16.23 -20.51 14.71
N ASP A 103 16.69 -21.31 15.66
CA ASP A 103 15.90 -22.39 16.25
C ASP A 103 15.06 -21.91 17.46
N ALA A 104 14.33 -22.84 18.09
CA ALA A 104 13.45 -22.55 19.21
C ALA A 104 14.17 -21.98 20.46
N ASN A 105 15.48 -22.17 20.56
CA ASN A 105 16.33 -21.63 21.63
C ASN A 105 17.03 -20.33 21.20
N ASN A 106 16.57 -19.69 20.13
CA ASN A 106 17.15 -18.49 19.53
C ASN A 106 18.60 -18.69 19.03
N LYS A 107 19.05 -19.92 18.78
CA LYS A 107 20.39 -20.18 18.25
C LYS A 107 20.39 -20.01 16.74
N VAL A 108 21.33 -19.21 16.23
CA VAL A 108 21.48 -18.96 14.79
C VAL A 108 21.90 -20.25 14.07
N LYS A 109 21.13 -20.61 13.04
CA LYS A 109 21.36 -21.77 12.17
C LYS A 109 21.87 -21.37 10.79
N ALA A 110 21.48 -20.20 10.30
CA ALA A 110 22.00 -19.58 9.08
C ALA A 110 21.94 -18.05 9.22
N SER A 111 22.87 -17.35 8.60
CA SER A 111 22.96 -15.89 8.64
C SER A 111 23.17 -15.34 7.24
N PHE A 112 22.36 -14.34 6.88
CA PHE A 112 22.36 -13.66 5.59
C PHE A 112 22.47 -12.16 5.84
N PRO A 113 23.69 -11.62 5.94
CA PRO A 113 23.89 -10.17 6.10
C PRO A 113 23.43 -9.41 4.85
N VAL A 114 23.12 -8.12 5.02
CA VAL A 114 22.84 -7.22 3.89
C VAL A 114 24.00 -7.25 2.90
N LEU A 115 23.68 -7.52 1.64
CA LEU A 115 24.65 -7.49 0.56
C LEU A 115 24.67 -6.09 -0.06
N LYS A 116 25.87 -5.51 -0.18
CA LYS A 116 26.07 -4.29 -0.96
C LYS A 116 25.64 -4.56 -2.41
N GLY A 117 24.74 -3.73 -2.95
CA GLY A 117 24.21 -3.89 -4.31
C GLY A 117 22.81 -4.55 -4.41
N GLY A 118 22.13 -4.81 -3.30
CA GLY A 118 20.67 -5.07 -3.31
C GLY A 118 20.21 -6.49 -3.68
N GLY A 119 21.14 -7.44 -3.81
CA GLY A 119 20.84 -8.85 -4.09
C GLY A 119 20.47 -9.70 -2.87
N GLY A 120 20.49 -9.13 -1.67
CA GLY A 120 20.17 -9.81 -0.41
C GLY A 120 18.69 -9.76 -0.04
N PHE A 121 18.35 -10.37 1.09
CA PHE A 121 16.99 -10.34 1.65
C PHE A 121 16.54 -8.93 2.06
N THR A 122 17.48 -8.07 2.44
CA THR A 122 17.23 -6.69 2.90
C THR A 122 17.78 -5.70 1.86
N SER A 123 17.01 -4.65 1.53
CA SER A 123 17.41 -3.62 0.57
C SER A 123 18.12 -2.41 1.22
N GLU A 124 19.01 -1.76 0.46
CA GLU A 124 19.57 -0.44 0.80
C GLU A 124 18.49 0.65 0.90
N PHE A 125 17.36 0.44 0.22
CA PHE A 125 16.17 1.29 0.29
C PHE A 125 15.00 0.56 0.94
N GLU A 126 15.30 -0.22 1.99
CA GLU A 126 14.27 -0.71 2.90
C GLU A 126 13.79 0.43 3.79
N ILE A 127 12.47 0.60 3.88
CA ILE A 127 11.82 1.68 4.63
C ILE A 127 10.50 1.18 5.20
N MET A 128 10.04 1.77 6.30
CA MET A 128 8.70 1.51 6.81
C MET A 128 7.64 2.00 5.81
N ARG A 129 6.64 1.16 5.50
CA ARG A 129 5.58 1.51 4.53
C ARG A 129 4.87 2.82 4.89
N GLY A 130 4.57 3.04 6.17
CA GLY A 130 3.91 4.27 6.63
C GLY A 130 4.79 5.50 6.37
N THR A 131 6.08 5.42 6.66
CA THR A 131 7.06 6.47 6.37
C THR A 131 7.19 6.75 4.88
N LEU A 132 7.22 5.70 4.03
CA LEU A 132 7.26 5.89 2.58
C LEU A 132 5.97 6.56 2.06
N ALA A 133 4.80 6.15 2.57
CA ALA A 133 3.53 6.78 2.24
C ALA A 133 3.53 8.27 2.64
N GLN A 134 4.05 8.59 3.82
CA GLN A 134 4.18 9.97 4.31
C GLN A 134 5.10 10.79 3.40
N ILE A 135 6.27 10.28 3.01
CA ILE A 135 7.18 10.96 2.07
C ILE A 135 6.48 11.28 0.75
N PHE A 136 5.72 10.34 0.18
CA PHE A 136 4.98 10.57 -1.08
C PHE A 136 3.79 11.52 -0.89
N TYR A 137 3.11 11.45 0.26
CA TYR A 137 2.06 12.39 0.62
C TYR A 137 2.61 13.81 0.71
N ASP A 138 3.68 14.04 1.48
CA ASP A 138 4.30 15.35 1.63
C ASP A 138 4.82 15.89 0.30
N ALA A 139 5.47 15.04 -0.51
CA ALA A 139 5.92 15.42 -1.85
C ALA A 139 4.76 15.88 -2.75
N SER A 140 3.62 15.19 -2.70
CA SER A 140 2.44 15.56 -3.50
C SER A 140 1.85 16.92 -3.10
N LEU A 141 2.04 17.37 -1.86
CA LEU A 141 1.55 18.66 -1.39
C LEU A 141 2.39 19.84 -1.89
N ASN A 142 3.62 19.60 -2.35
CA ASN A 142 4.51 20.63 -2.89
C ASN A 142 4.11 21.08 -4.30
N GLY A 143 3.32 20.29 -5.03
CA GLY A 143 2.85 20.59 -6.39
C GLY A 143 1.65 21.54 -6.47
N LYS A 144 1.54 22.53 -5.55
CA LYS A 144 0.42 23.50 -5.51
C LYS A 144 0.78 24.77 -6.27
N GLY A 145 0.02 25.10 -7.31
CA GLY A 145 0.23 26.32 -8.11
C GLY A 145 -0.77 26.45 -9.26
N ALA A 146 -0.54 27.42 -10.16
CA ALA A 146 -1.39 27.61 -11.34
C ALA A 146 -1.36 26.39 -12.29
N ASP A 147 -0.29 25.60 -12.25
CA ASP A 147 -0.02 24.49 -13.17
C ASP A 147 -0.46 23.11 -12.62
N GLY A 148 -1.00 23.06 -11.39
CA GLY A 148 -1.55 21.83 -10.80
C GLY A 148 -1.93 21.99 -9.32
N ASN A 149 -2.90 21.19 -8.87
CA ASN A 149 -3.29 21.14 -7.45
C ASN A 149 -3.57 19.70 -7.03
N VAL A 150 -3.06 19.30 -5.86
CA VAL A 150 -3.47 18.06 -5.20
C VAL A 150 -4.37 18.39 -4.00
N ARG A 151 -5.57 17.82 -3.99
CA ARG A 151 -6.53 17.89 -2.89
C ARG A 151 -6.72 16.49 -2.30
N TYR A 152 -6.78 16.40 -0.98
CA TYR A 152 -7.08 15.17 -0.26
C TYR A 152 -8.47 15.23 0.39
N LEU A 153 -9.22 14.14 0.28
CA LEU A 153 -10.49 13.89 0.95
C LEU A 153 -10.33 12.65 1.84
N PHE A 154 -9.94 12.86 3.09
CA PHE A 154 -9.84 11.79 4.08
C PHE A 154 -11.20 11.49 4.72
N GLY A 155 -11.37 10.26 5.20
CA GLY A 155 -12.62 9.78 5.80
C GLY A 155 -13.74 9.57 4.77
N GLU A 156 -13.40 9.45 3.49
CA GLU A 156 -14.36 9.43 2.39
C GLU A 156 -14.11 8.22 1.46
N THR A 157 -15.14 7.76 0.75
CA THR A 157 -15.02 6.61 -0.17
C THR A 157 -15.94 6.78 -1.37
N ILE A 158 -15.52 6.25 -2.52
CA ILE A 158 -16.35 6.21 -3.73
C ILE A 158 -17.44 5.16 -3.52
N LYS A 159 -18.69 5.60 -3.61
CA LYS A 159 -19.89 4.75 -3.55
C LYS A 159 -20.30 4.25 -4.93
N ALA A 160 -20.27 5.12 -5.93
CA ALA A 160 -20.61 4.78 -7.31
C ALA A 160 -19.75 5.56 -8.32
N ILE A 161 -19.59 4.97 -9.49
CA ILE A 161 -18.95 5.57 -10.67
C ILE A 161 -19.96 5.50 -11.81
N HIS A 162 -20.36 6.66 -12.33
CA HIS A 162 -21.23 6.76 -13.50
C HIS A 162 -20.42 7.27 -14.67
N GLU A 163 -20.06 6.36 -15.58
CA GLU A 163 -19.35 6.71 -16.81
C GLU A 163 -20.27 7.51 -17.75
N GLU A 164 -19.72 8.57 -18.33
CA GLU A 164 -20.37 9.49 -19.27
C GLU A 164 -19.45 9.71 -20.47
N ALA A 165 -19.96 10.30 -21.55
CA ALA A 165 -19.20 10.47 -22.81
C ALA A 165 -17.90 11.28 -22.66
N ASP A 166 -17.83 12.18 -21.69
CA ASP A 166 -16.74 13.13 -21.44
C ASP A 166 -16.19 13.05 -20.00
N GLY A 167 -16.28 11.87 -19.36
CA GLY A 167 -15.68 11.60 -18.05
C GLY A 167 -16.51 10.67 -17.18
N ALA A 168 -16.32 10.75 -15.86
CA ALA A 168 -17.09 10.00 -14.89
C ALA A 168 -17.63 10.91 -13.79
N ARG A 169 -18.93 10.79 -13.52
CA ARG A 169 -19.57 11.39 -12.35
C ARG A 169 -19.46 10.43 -11.17
N ILE A 170 -19.00 10.94 -10.04
CA ILE A 170 -18.74 10.15 -8.85
C ILE A 170 -19.90 10.31 -7.87
N GLU A 171 -20.18 9.29 -7.07
CA GLU A 171 -21.00 9.43 -5.88
C GLU A 171 -20.11 9.10 -4.67
N PHE A 172 -20.01 10.02 -3.72
CA PHE A 172 -19.27 9.80 -2.48
C PHE A 172 -20.19 9.20 -1.40
N ALA A 173 -19.62 8.50 -0.42
CA ALA A 173 -20.39 7.80 0.60
C ALA A 173 -21.20 8.76 1.49
N ASN A 174 -20.74 10.00 1.67
CA ASN A 174 -21.46 11.04 2.39
C ASN A 174 -22.71 11.60 1.66
N GLY A 175 -22.98 11.16 0.43
CA GLY A 175 -24.13 11.61 -0.36
C GLY A 175 -23.96 12.96 -1.06
N ALA A 176 -22.77 13.57 -1.00
CA ALA A 176 -22.46 14.75 -1.82
C ALA A 176 -22.58 14.37 -3.31
N ALA A 177 -23.34 15.17 -4.07
CA ALA A 177 -23.41 15.05 -5.52
C ALA A 177 -21.99 15.18 -6.06
N GLY A 178 -21.45 14.10 -6.64
CA GLY A 178 -20.02 14.07 -6.86
C GLY A 178 -19.61 14.82 -8.10
N ASP A 179 -18.44 15.42 -7.97
CA ASP A 179 -17.75 16.10 -9.04
C ASP A 179 -17.57 15.15 -10.23
N LYS A 180 -17.58 15.76 -11.43
CA LYS A 180 -17.19 15.09 -12.66
C LYS A 180 -15.67 15.13 -12.79
N PHE A 181 -15.08 13.98 -13.09
CA PHE A 181 -13.65 13.81 -13.34
C PHE A 181 -13.43 13.28 -14.76
N ASP A 182 -12.36 13.72 -15.41
CA ASP A 182 -12.00 13.20 -16.74
C ASP A 182 -11.37 11.80 -16.63
N VAL A 183 -10.70 11.49 -15.51
CA VAL A 183 -10.06 10.19 -15.25
C VAL A 183 -10.28 9.74 -13.80
N VAL A 184 -10.55 8.44 -13.61
CA VAL A 184 -10.62 7.80 -12.30
C VAL A 184 -9.57 6.70 -12.20
N VAL A 185 -8.75 6.73 -11.15
CA VAL A 185 -7.67 5.76 -10.92
C VAL A 185 -7.87 5.04 -9.59
N GLY A 186 -7.92 3.70 -9.64
CA GLY A 186 -7.93 2.85 -8.45
C GLY A 186 -6.53 2.63 -7.89
N ALA A 187 -6.25 3.19 -6.72
CA ALA A 187 -5.02 3.00 -5.94
C ALA A 187 -5.32 2.49 -4.51
N ASP A 188 -6.48 1.86 -4.32
CA ASP A 188 -7.12 1.48 -3.05
C ASP A 188 -6.81 0.01 -2.63
N GLY A 189 -5.76 -0.56 -3.22
CA GLY A 189 -5.13 -1.81 -2.79
C GLY A 189 -5.86 -3.10 -3.19
N LEU A 190 -5.49 -4.21 -2.55
CA LEU A 190 -6.00 -5.55 -2.86
C LEU A 190 -7.54 -5.61 -2.81
N GLY A 191 -8.11 -4.99 -1.78
CA GLY A 191 -9.55 -4.87 -1.55
C GLY A 191 -10.26 -3.82 -2.39
N SER A 192 -9.65 -3.32 -3.48
CA SER A 192 -10.12 -2.20 -4.31
C SER A 192 -11.63 -2.20 -4.53
N SER A 193 -12.26 -1.11 -4.09
CA SER A 193 -13.64 -0.76 -4.37
C SER A 193 -13.81 -0.29 -5.81
N VAL A 194 -12.87 0.52 -6.31
CA VAL A 194 -12.88 1.01 -7.70
C VAL A 194 -12.90 -0.15 -8.69
N ARG A 195 -12.07 -1.18 -8.48
CA ARG A 195 -12.08 -2.37 -9.34
C ARG A 195 -13.44 -3.07 -9.38
N ARG A 196 -14.14 -3.17 -8.24
CA ARG A 196 -15.48 -3.80 -8.19
C ARG A 196 -16.54 -2.96 -8.88
N LEU A 197 -16.43 -1.63 -8.81
CA LEU A 197 -17.38 -0.70 -9.41
C LEU A 197 -17.17 -0.58 -10.93
N ALA A 198 -15.92 -0.45 -11.37
CA ALA A 198 -15.58 -0.26 -12.78
C ALA A 198 -15.58 -1.57 -13.59
N PHE A 199 -15.31 -2.71 -12.95
CA PHE A 199 -15.24 -4.01 -13.62
C PHE A 199 -16.10 -5.04 -12.87
N PRO A 200 -17.44 -4.91 -12.90
CA PRO A 200 -18.33 -5.84 -12.20
C PRO A 200 -18.16 -7.30 -12.69
N ASP A 201 -17.82 -7.46 -13.97
CA ASP A 201 -17.61 -8.76 -14.62
C ASP A 201 -16.19 -9.32 -14.45
N ALA A 202 -15.24 -8.55 -13.91
CA ALA A 202 -13.86 -9.02 -13.69
C ALA A 202 -13.78 -10.19 -12.68
N GLY A 203 -14.90 -10.55 -12.04
CA GLY A 203 -15.00 -11.68 -11.14
C GLY A 203 -14.12 -11.56 -9.89
N ARG A 204 -14.14 -12.60 -9.06
CA ARG A 204 -13.25 -12.71 -7.88
C ARG A 204 -11.87 -13.27 -8.24
N ASP A 205 -11.67 -13.71 -9.49
CA ASP A 205 -10.49 -14.45 -9.95
C ASP A 205 -9.30 -13.56 -10.36
N VAL A 206 -9.37 -12.26 -10.08
CA VAL A 206 -8.22 -11.34 -10.24
C VAL A 206 -7.08 -11.66 -9.27
N PHE A 207 -7.37 -12.38 -8.18
CA PHE A 207 -6.38 -12.84 -7.23
C PHE A 207 -6.45 -14.34 -7.04
N LYS A 208 -5.29 -14.99 -7.13
CA LYS A 208 -5.10 -16.40 -6.78
C LYS A 208 -4.51 -16.50 -5.38
N PRO A 209 -5.26 -16.99 -4.38
CA PRO A 209 -4.72 -17.24 -3.06
C PRO A 209 -3.52 -18.20 -3.12
N LEU A 210 -2.46 -17.88 -2.36
CA LEU A 210 -1.28 -18.74 -2.23
C LEU A 210 -1.37 -19.68 -1.03
N GLY A 211 -2.48 -19.65 -0.29
CA GLY A 211 -2.71 -20.50 0.87
C GLY A 211 -1.96 -20.07 2.13
N GLN A 212 -1.34 -18.89 2.12
CA GLN A 212 -0.63 -18.31 3.26
C GLN A 212 -1.42 -17.12 3.80
N ILE A 213 -1.57 -17.08 5.12
CA ILE A 213 -2.06 -15.91 5.83
C ILE A 213 -0.88 -15.25 6.53
N ALA A 214 -0.85 -13.92 6.51
CA ALA A 214 0.16 -13.14 7.20
C ALA A 214 -0.50 -12.11 8.13
N ALA A 215 0.06 -11.95 9.32
CA ALA A 215 -0.30 -10.90 10.27
C ALA A 215 0.94 -10.05 10.60
N PHE A 216 0.75 -8.75 10.74
CA PHE A 216 1.79 -7.74 10.94
C PHE A 216 1.39 -6.82 12.08
N PHE A 217 2.32 -6.50 12.96
CA PHE A 217 2.14 -5.54 14.05
C PHE A 217 3.50 -5.19 14.67
N GLN A 218 3.56 -4.10 15.43
CA GLN A 218 4.73 -3.76 16.23
C GLN A 218 4.60 -4.26 17.67
N ILE A 219 5.74 -4.63 18.26
CA ILE A 219 5.85 -5.01 19.67
C ILE A 219 7.01 -4.26 20.33
N PRO A 220 6.99 -4.05 21.66
CA PRO A 220 8.11 -3.44 22.37
C PRO A 220 9.41 -4.23 22.17
N LEU A 221 10.56 -3.53 22.18
CA LEU A 221 11.88 -4.16 22.16
C LEU A 221 12.04 -5.13 23.33
N GLY A 222 12.66 -6.27 23.04
CA GLY A 222 13.02 -7.31 23.98
C GLY A 222 14.54 -7.48 24.08
N PRO A 223 15.02 -8.22 25.09
CA PRO A 223 16.44 -8.35 25.38
C PRO A 223 17.24 -9.10 24.29
N THR A 224 16.54 -9.83 23.42
CA THR A 224 17.12 -10.63 22.33
C THR A 224 17.08 -9.93 20.98
N ASP A 225 16.51 -8.72 20.91
CA ASP A 225 16.49 -7.93 19.68
C ASP A 225 17.83 -7.30 19.40
N GLY A 226 18.10 -7.11 18.11
CA GLY A 226 19.34 -6.54 17.62
C GLY A 226 19.20 -6.15 16.16
N PRO A 227 20.31 -5.81 15.50
CA PRO A 227 20.27 -5.29 14.12
C PRO A 227 19.92 -6.37 13.09
N MET A 228 19.97 -7.65 13.45
CA MET A 228 19.59 -8.76 12.57
C MET A 228 18.14 -9.14 12.79
N ALA A 229 17.35 -9.19 11.72
CA ALA A 229 16.04 -9.81 11.79
C ALA A 229 16.16 -11.31 12.07
N ARG A 230 15.18 -11.88 12.77
CA ARG A 230 15.19 -13.26 13.26
C ARG A 230 14.00 -14.02 12.72
N TRP A 231 14.29 -15.01 11.88
CA TRP A 231 13.31 -15.87 11.23
C TRP A 231 13.25 -17.22 11.94
N TYR A 232 12.11 -17.51 12.56
CA TYR A 232 11.83 -18.77 13.22
C TYR A 232 10.70 -19.52 12.52
N ASN A 233 11.01 -20.71 12.00
CA ASN A 233 10.01 -21.64 11.47
C ASN A 233 9.58 -22.59 12.58
N ALA A 234 8.35 -22.43 13.06
CA ALA A 234 7.74 -23.33 14.03
C ALA A 234 7.13 -24.56 13.33
N PRO A 235 6.97 -25.69 14.05
CA PRO A 235 6.19 -26.82 13.55
C PRO A 235 4.78 -26.42 13.10
N GLN A 236 4.12 -27.27 12.31
CA GLN A 236 2.76 -27.05 11.82
C GLN A 236 2.61 -25.86 10.84
N ARG A 237 3.66 -25.57 10.06
CA ARG A 237 3.65 -24.59 8.95
C ARG A 237 3.37 -23.15 9.43
N ARG A 238 4.03 -22.77 10.51
CA ARG A 238 3.95 -21.46 11.13
C ARG A 238 5.31 -20.79 11.13
N CYS A 239 5.34 -19.49 10.99
CA CYS A 239 6.56 -18.71 11.03
C CYS A 239 6.36 -17.46 11.89
N ILE A 240 7.34 -17.17 12.74
CA ILE A 240 7.48 -15.90 13.45
C ILE A 240 8.74 -15.23 12.91
N PHE A 241 8.59 -14.03 12.34
CA PHE A 241 9.69 -13.23 11.82
C PHE A 241 9.72 -11.89 12.55
N LEU A 242 10.77 -11.67 13.35
CA LEU A 242 10.98 -10.46 14.13
C LEU A 242 12.04 -9.59 13.48
N ARG A 243 11.72 -8.33 13.21
CA ARG A 243 12.60 -7.42 12.47
C ARG A 243 12.85 -6.14 13.26
N PRO A 244 14.07 -5.57 13.20
CA PRO A 244 14.31 -4.24 13.73
C PRO A 244 13.58 -3.18 12.89
N ASP A 245 13.34 -2.03 13.51
CA ASP A 245 12.99 -0.80 12.82
C ASP A 245 13.87 0.37 13.30
N ASN A 246 13.65 1.54 12.73
CA ASN A 246 14.39 2.77 13.05
C ASN A 246 13.66 3.68 14.06
N VAL A 247 12.60 3.19 14.72
CA VAL A 247 11.79 3.96 15.69
C VAL A 247 11.78 3.35 17.09
N GLY A 248 12.59 2.32 17.34
CA GLY A 248 12.78 1.74 18.66
C GLY A 248 11.74 0.68 19.02
N THR A 249 11.20 -0.05 18.02
CA THR A 249 10.31 -1.19 18.24
C THR A 249 10.77 -2.42 17.45
N THR A 250 10.09 -3.55 17.64
CA THR A 250 10.28 -4.76 16.83
C THR A 250 9.05 -4.99 15.97
N ARG A 251 9.24 -5.21 14.68
CA ARG A 251 8.17 -5.59 13.75
C ARG A 251 7.99 -7.10 13.76
N ALA A 252 6.79 -7.56 14.10
CA ALA A 252 6.42 -8.95 14.05
C ALA A 252 5.67 -9.24 12.74
N LEU A 253 6.12 -10.25 12.00
CA LEU A 253 5.41 -10.87 10.90
C LEU A 253 5.15 -12.32 11.28
N LEU A 254 3.88 -12.66 11.41
CA LEU A 254 3.43 -14.03 11.60
C LEU A 254 2.90 -14.55 10.28
N SER A 255 3.25 -15.79 9.92
CA SER A 255 2.59 -16.44 8.79
C SER A 255 2.21 -17.87 9.05
N ILE A 256 1.08 -18.27 8.45
CA ILE A 256 0.45 -19.57 8.60
C ILE A 256 0.13 -20.11 7.21
N ILE A 257 0.57 -21.33 6.90
CA ILE A 257 0.14 -22.06 5.70
C ILE A 257 -0.73 -23.23 6.14
N ASN A 258 -2.03 -23.00 6.24
CA ASN A 258 -3.00 -23.96 6.75
C ASN A 258 -4.32 -23.91 5.95
N LYS A 259 -5.03 -25.04 5.92
CA LYS A 259 -6.34 -25.20 5.26
C LYS A 259 -7.53 -24.94 6.20
N ASP A 260 -7.29 -24.59 7.46
CA ASP A 260 -8.36 -24.19 8.38
C ASP A 260 -9.14 -22.99 7.81
N ASP A 261 -10.41 -23.21 7.46
CA ASP A 261 -11.27 -22.20 6.86
C ASP A 261 -11.60 -21.06 7.82
N ARG A 262 -11.41 -21.23 9.14
CA ARG A 262 -11.56 -20.15 10.12
C ARG A 262 -10.65 -18.98 9.78
N LEU A 263 -9.43 -19.25 9.29
CA LEU A 263 -8.47 -18.22 8.90
C LEU A 263 -9.00 -17.30 7.78
N ARG A 264 -9.74 -17.86 6.81
CA ARG A 264 -10.37 -17.09 5.73
C ARG A 264 -11.66 -16.44 6.17
N SER A 265 -12.40 -17.09 7.05
CA SER A 265 -13.65 -16.56 7.60
C SER A 265 -13.39 -15.28 8.40
N VAL A 266 -12.35 -15.25 9.25
CA VAL A 266 -12.04 -14.07 10.08
C VAL A 266 -11.56 -12.86 9.27
N LEU A 267 -10.98 -13.08 8.09
CA LEU A 267 -10.61 -12.00 7.17
C LEU A 267 -11.84 -11.29 6.59
N LYS A 268 -12.91 -12.05 6.29
CA LYS A 268 -14.17 -11.47 5.80
C LYS A 268 -14.88 -10.64 6.87
N SER A 269 -14.69 -10.98 8.14
CA SER A 269 -15.30 -10.27 9.27
C SER A 269 -14.54 -9.02 9.72
N GLY A 270 -13.39 -8.69 9.12
CA GLY A 270 -12.51 -7.61 9.61
C GLY A 270 -11.87 -6.79 8.50
N ALA A 271 -12.54 -5.70 8.12
CA ALA A 271 -11.90 -4.51 7.57
C ALA A 271 -12.35 -3.31 8.42
N GLY A 272 -11.47 -2.80 9.28
CA GLY A 272 -11.80 -1.76 10.25
C GLY A 272 -10.60 -1.36 11.09
N THR A 273 -10.80 -0.49 12.08
CA THR A 273 -9.79 -0.10 13.07
C THR A 273 -9.51 -1.25 14.05
N ASP A 274 -8.38 -1.17 14.77
CA ASP A 274 -7.92 -2.18 15.74
C ASP A 274 -8.93 -2.51 16.86
N SER A 275 -9.85 -1.58 17.15
CA SER A 275 -10.94 -1.75 18.12
C SER A 275 -12.14 -2.55 17.62
N SER A 276 -12.17 -2.90 16.33
CA SER A 276 -13.30 -3.62 15.73
C SER A 276 -13.37 -5.07 16.24
N GLU A 277 -14.59 -5.57 16.39
CA GLU A 277 -14.85 -6.97 16.75
C GLU A 277 -14.18 -7.97 15.79
N GLY A 278 -14.01 -7.57 14.52
CA GLY A 278 -13.28 -8.34 13.52
C GLY A 278 -11.80 -8.51 13.86
N VAL A 279 -11.11 -7.43 14.26
CA VAL A 279 -9.69 -7.48 14.65
C VAL A 279 -9.50 -8.32 15.91
N LYS A 280 -10.40 -8.21 16.91
CA LYS A 280 -10.36 -9.05 18.11
C LYS A 280 -10.43 -10.54 17.77
N LYS A 281 -11.34 -10.94 16.87
CA LYS A 281 -11.46 -12.32 16.38
C LYS A 281 -10.22 -12.79 15.61
N GLN A 282 -9.62 -11.92 14.82
CA GLN A 282 -8.36 -12.22 14.13
C GLN A 282 -7.21 -12.45 15.12
N LYS A 283 -7.01 -11.56 16.09
CA LYS A 283 -5.98 -11.70 17.14
C LYS A 283 -6.19 -12.98 17.97
N ALA A 284 -7.43 -13.26 18.37
CA ALA A 284 -7.76 -14.49 19.11
C ALA A 284 -7.40 -15.75 18.31
N LEU A 285 -7.74 -15.80 17.01
CA LEU A 285 -7.39 -16.95 16.18
C LEU A 285 -5.88 -17.06 15.99
N ILE A 286 -5.16 -15.95 15.74
CA ILE A 286 -3.70 -15.98 15.66
C ILE A 286 -3.08 -16.51 16.96
N ARG A 287 -3.62 -16.15 18.13
CA ARG A 287 -3.17 -16.69 19.42
C ARG A 287 -3.32 -18.20 19.51
N GLU A 288 -4.48 -18.75 19.17
CA GLU A 288 -4.69 -20.21 19.13
C GLU A 288 -3.66 -20.90 18.24
N PHE A 289 -3.28 -20.26 17.12
CA PHE A 289 -2.28 -20.82 16.20
C PHE A 289 -0.84 -20.68 16.70
N PHE A 290 -0.51 -19.82 17.65
CA PHE A 290 0.88 -19.54 18.02
C PHE A 290 1.21 -19.75 19.50
N GLU A 291 0.23 -20.01 20.37
CA GLU A 291 0.45 -20.19 21.81
C GLU A 291 1.46 -21.30 22.16
N ASP A 292 1.51 -22.38 21.36
CA ASP A 292 2.42 -23.52 21.51
C ASP A 292 3.62 -23.45 20.55
N ALA A 293 3.84 -22.35 19.83
CA ALA A 293 4.87 -22.28 18.79
C ALA A 293 6.31 -22.32 19.33
N GLY A 294 6.50 -22.05 20.63
CA GLY A 294 7.81 -21.94 21.28
C GLY A 294 8.55 -20.65 20.93
N TRP A 295 9.87 -20.60 21.22
CA TRP A 295 10.70 -19.41 21.02
C TRP A 295 10.09 -18.16 21.71
N GLU A 296 9.98 -17.04 20.99
CA GLU A 296 9.46 -15.76 21.47
C GLU A 296 7.92 -15.68 21.37
N ALA A 297 7.21 -16.76 21.05
CA ALA A 297 5.78 -16.72 20.75
C ALA A 297 4.95 -16.04 21.85
N GLN A 298 5.22 -16.34 23.12
CA GLN A 298 4.52 -15.70 24.25
C GLN A 298 4.64 -14.17 24.22
N ARG A 299 5.86 -13.65 24.11
CA ARG A 299 6.12 -12.21 24.01
C ARG A 299 5.43 -11.60 22.79
N VAL A 300 5.47 -12.29 21.65
CA VAL A 300 4.83 -11.82 20.42
C VAL A 300 3.32 -11.74 20.57
N MET A 301 2.70 -12.72 21.23
CA MET A 301 1.26 -12.72 21.52
C MET A 301 0.88 -11.62 22.51
N GLU A 302 1.64 -11.42 23.58
CA GLU A 302 1.45 -10.32 24.54
C GLU A 302 1.59 -8.94 23.88
N GLY A 303 2.53 -8.80 22.94
CA GLY A 303 2.68 -7.59 22.13
C GLY A 303 1.51 -7.40 21.16
N MET A 304 1.04 -8.47 20.51
CA MET A 304 -0.11 -8.44 19.60
C MET A 304 -1.38 -7.93 20.28
N ASP A 305 -1.65 -8.34 21.52
CA ASP A 305 -2.83 -7.88 22.27
C ASP A 305 -2.85 -6.36 22.45
N LYS A 306 -1.67 -5.77 22.64
CA LYS A 306 -1.48 -4.33 22.88
C LYS A 306 -1.27 -3.52 21.59
N ALA A 307 -1.00 -4.17 20.47
CA ALA A 307 -0.73 -3.51 19.20
C ALA A 307 -1.96 -2.75 18.68
N GLU A 308 -1.74 -1.51 18.26
CA GLU A 308 -2.74 -0.62 17.62
C GLU A 308 -2.56 -0.53 16.09
N ASP A 309 -1.59 -1.28 15.55
CA ASP A 309 -1.28 -1.36 14.13
C ASP A 309 -1.47 -2.77 13.55
N PHE A 310 -2.33 -3.59 14.18
CA PHE A 310 -2.54 -4.97 13.75
C PHE A 310 -3.19 -5.04 12.37
N TYR A 311 -2.55 -5.78 11.48
CA TYR A 311 -3.06 -6.02 10.13
C TYR A 311 -2.89 -7.48 9.73
N MET A 312 -3.94 -8.08 9.19
CA MET A 312 -3.95 -9.48 8.74
C MET A 312 -4.49 -9.56 7.32
N GLN A 313 -3.85 -10.38 6.48
CA GLN A 313 -4.26 -10.59 5.09
C GLN A 313 -3.93 -11.99 4.59
N GLU A 314 -4.66 -12.43 3.56
CA GLU A 314 -4.27 -13.58 2.76
C GLU A 314 -3.27 -13.14 1.68
N VAL A 315 -2.17 -13.90 1.55
CA VAL A 315 -1.19 -13.70 0.50
C VAL A 315 -1.79 -14.26 -0.80
N ALA A 316 -1.84 -13.41 -1.82
CA ALA A 316 -2.38 -13.77 -3.12
C ALA A 316 -1.52 -13.20 -4.25
N GLN A 317 -1.55 -13.90 -5.38
CA GLN A 317 -0.96 -13.44 -6.63
C GLN A 317 -2.02 -12.69 -7.44
N ALA A 318 -1.69 -11.51 -7.98
CA ALA A 318 -2.50 -10.85 -8.99
C ALA A 318 -2.40 -11.61 -10.31
N MET A 319 -3.55 -12.00 -10.89
CA MET A 319 -3.62 -12.95 -12.02
C MET A 319 -3.90 -12.29 -13.37
N ARG A 320 -4.40 -11.05 -13.42
CA ARG A 320 -4.78 -10.38 -14.68
C ARG A 320 -4.18 -8.98 -14.79
N ASP A 321 -3.68 -8.68 -15.98
CA ASP A 321 -3.87 -7.36 -16.58
C ASP A 321 -5.33 -7.30 -17.05
N ILE A 322 -6.06 -6.29 -16.61
CA ILE A 322 -7.48 -6.12 -16.95
C ILE A 322 -7.53 -5.91 -18.48
N ALA A 323 -8.10 -6.87 -19.21
CA ALA A 323 -8.35 -6.68 -20.64
C ALA A 323 -9.24 -5.44 -20.81
N PRO A 324 -8.97 -4.55 -21.78
CA PRO A 324 -9.81 -3.39 -22.00
C PRO A 324 -11.25 -3.85 -22.27
N HIS A 325 -12.21 -3.09 -21.74
CA HIS A 325 -13.61 -3.23 -22.13
C HIS A 325 -13.70 -3.09 -23.67
N PRO A 326 -14.46 -3.96 -24.37
CA PRO A 326 -14.62 -3.89 -25.82
C PRO A 326 -15.26 -2.59 -26.29
#